data_AF-A0A0G0W2F4-F1
#
_entry.id   AF-A0A0G0W2F4-F1
#
_cell.length_a   1.000
_cell.length_b   1.000
_cell.length_c   1.000
_cell.angle_alpha   90.00
_cell.angle_beta   90.00
_cell.angle_gamma   90.00
#
_symmetry.space_group_name_H-M   'P 1'
#
loop_
_entity.id
_entity.type
_entity.pdbx_description
1 polymer ?
#
loop_
_entity_poly.entity_id
_entity_poly.type
_entity_poly.pdbx_seq_one_letter_code
_entity_poly.pdbx_strand_id
1 'polypeptide(L)'
;MQDGFNLLSSEYLMNTDFDEWTGRFKDILDVNIYKSERFNNTRYVAFVKFSTKNWVGGEAEMHYYEGTWLTVLEDGVYKMLEADILEVGSPGWEWFYE
;
A
#
# COMPACT_ATOMS: atom_id res chain seq x y z
N MET A 1 -10.35 9.06 0.05
CA MET A 1 -10.76 7.70 0.47
C MET A 1 -11.60 6.99 -0.56
N GLN A 2 -12.76 7.53 -1.00
CA GLN A 2 -13.61 6.87 -2.02
C GLN A 2 -12.84 6.47 -3.29
N ASP A 3 -12.03 7.37 -3.84
CA ASP A 3 -11.25 7.08 -5.04
C ASP A 3 -10.27 5.92 -4.83
N GLY A 4 -9.66 5.83 -3.64
CA GLY A 4 -8.77 4.72 -3.29
C GLY A 4 -9.53 3.40 -3.14
N PHE A 5 -10.72 3.42 -2.54
CA PHE A 5 -11.58 2.25 -2.43
C PHE A 5 -12.04 1.75 -3.80
N ASN A 6 -12.30 2.65 -4.74
CA ASN A 6 -12.68 2.31 -6.12
C ASN A 6 -11.52 1.68 -6.92
N LEU A 7 -10.29 1.72 -6.40
CA LEU A 7 -9.13 1.04 -6.98
C LEU A 7 -8.98 -0.41 -6.45
N LEU A 8 -9.88 -0.91 -5.62
CA LEU A 8 -9.87 -2.30 -5.15
C LEU A 8 -10.60 -3.20 -6.17
N SER A 9 -10.02 -4.39 -6.43
CA SER A 9 -10.62 -5.35 -7.36
C SER A 9 -11.92 -5.92 -6.82
N SER A 10 -12.74 -6.48 -7.71
CA SER A 10 -13.99 -7.13 -7.31
C SER A 10 -13.75 -8.29 -6.33
N GLU A 11 -12.63 -9.01 -6.49
CA GLU A 11 -12.20 -10.09 -5.60
C GLU A 11 -11.74 -9.58 -4.23
N TYR A 12 -11.00 -8.47 -4.18
CA TYR A 12 -10.59 -7.85 -2.91
C TYR A 12 -11.80 -7.42 -2.08
N LEU A 13 -12.81 -6.85 -2.76
CA LEU A 13 -14.06 -6.40 -2.16
C LEU A 13 -14.95 -7.54 -1.64
N MET A 14 -14.67 -8.80 -1.96
CA MET A 14 -15.39 -9.93 -1.35
C MET A 14 -15.08 -10.08 0.15
N ASN A 15 -13.95 -9.53 0.60
CA ASN A 15 -13.43 -9.72 1.96
C ASN A 15 -13.48 -8.45 2.81
N THR A 16 -14.02 -7.34 2.30
CA THR A 16 -14.08 -6.07 3.04
C THR A 16 -15.17 -5.14 2.51
N ASP A 17 -15.53 -4.13 3.29
CA ASP A 17 -16.40 -3.04 2.85
C ASP A 17 -15.73 -1.67 3.03
N PHE A 18 -16.41 -0.60 2.65
CA PHE A 18 -15.86 0.75 2.69
C PHE A 18 -15.50 1.19 4.12
N ASP A 19 -16.35 0.90 5.10
CA ASP A 19 -16.16 1.36 6.47
C ASP A 19 -15.03 0.58 7.15
N GLU A 20 -14.97 -0.73 6.93
CA GLU A 20 -13.88 -1.57 7.40
C GLU A 20 -12.55 -1.16 6.77
N TRP A 21 -12.51 -1.00 5.44
CA TRP A 21 -11.30 -0.61 4.73
C TRP A 21 -10.82 0.77 5.17
N THR A 22 -11.68 1.80 5.16
CA THR A 22 -11.30 3.15 5.59
C THR A 22 -10.92 3.21 7.08
N GLY A 23 -11.50 2.32 7.89
CA GLY A 23 -11.17 2.16 9.30
C GLY A 23 -9.70 1.85 9.55
N ARG A 24 -9.04 1.14 8.62
CA ARG A 24 -7.61 0.76 8.71
C ARG A 24 -6.65 1.96 8.62
N PHE A 25 -7.13 3.11 8.17
CA PHE A 25 -6.30 4.30 7.92
C PHE A 25 -6.58 5.47 8.88
N LYS A 26 -7.42 5.26 9.92
CA LYS A 26 -7.86 6.35 10.83
C LYS A 26 -6.71 7.06 11.53
N ASP A 27 -5.68 6.31 11.89
CA ASP A 27 -4.52 6.82 12.62
C ASP A 27 -3.36 7.17 11.68
N ILE A 28 -3.53 7.05 10.36
CA ILE A 28 -2.49 7.40 9.39
C ILE A 28 -2.58 8.89 9.04
N LEU A 29 -1.51 9.60 9.36
CA LEU A 29 -1.37 11.04 9.13
C LEU A 29 -0.79 11.36 7.75
N ASP A 30 0.14 10.53 7.28
CA ASP A 30 0.84 10.73 6.02
C ASP A 30 1.35 9.40 5.44
N VAL A 31 1.49 9.35 4.12
CA VAL A 31 2.08 8.22 3.39
C VAL A 31 3.09 8.77 2.39
N ASN A 32 4.33 8.30 2.48
CA ASN A 32 5.39 8.70 1.55
C ASN A 32 5.86 7.50 0.73
N ILE A 33 5.81 7.62 -0.60
CA ILE A 33 6.30 6.60 -1.53
C ILE A 33 7.77 6.86 -1.84
N TYR A 34 8.64 5.89 -1.59
CA TYR A 34 10.06 5.94 -1.94
C TYR A 34 10.33 5.29 -3.30
N LYS A 35 9.63 4.20 -3.60
CA LYS A 35 9.83 3.44 -4.84
C LYS A 35 8.52 2.83 -5.31
N SER A 36 8.30 2.87 -6.62
CA SER A 36 7.18 2.21 -7.30
C SER A 36 7.62 1.84 -8.72
N GLU A 37 7.85 0.56 -8.96
CA GLU A 37 8.30 0.07 -10.27
C GLU A 37 7.67 -1.27 -10.62
N ARG A 38 7.79 -1.69 -11.89
CA ARG A 38 7.32 -3.02 -12.30
C ARG A 38 8.22 -4.09 -11.70
N PHE A 39 7.62 -5.12 -11.13
CA PHE A 39 8.35 -6.26 -10.60
C PHE A 39 8.53 -7.35 -11.66
N ASN A 40 9.76 -7.85 -11.82
CA ASN A 40 10.11 -8.98 -12.71
C ASN A 40 9.61 -8.86 -14.16
N ASN A 41 9.62 -7.65 -14.75
CA ASN A 41 9.07 -7.37 -16.09
C ASN A 41 7.59 -7.78 -16.28
N THR A 42 6.86 -8.03 -15.21
CA THR A 42 5.43 -8.30 -15.27
C THR A 42 4.67 -6.98 -15.45
N ARG A 43 3.51 -7.04 -16.09
CA ARG A 43 2.63 -5.87 -16.24
C ARG A 43 1.70 -5.65 -15.05
N TYR A 44 1.54 -6.68 -14.22
CA TYR A 44 0.49 -6.76 -13.21
C TYR A 44 1.02 -6.67 -11.78
N VAL A 45 2.34 -6.77 -11.59
CA VAL A 45 2.96 -6.68 -10.27
C VAL A 45 3.79 -5.41 -10.19
N ALA A 46 3.50 -4.59 -9.19
CA ALA A 46 4.29 -3.43 -8.83
C ALA A 46 5.08 -3.75 -7.55
N PHE A 47 6.38 -3.48 -7.56
CA PHE A 47 7.19 -3.41 -6.35
C PHE A 47 7.08 -2.02 -5.76
N VAL A 48 6.85 -1.93 -4.45
CA VAL A 48 6.66 -0.67 -3.75
C VAL A 48 7.49 -0.61 -2.47
N LYS A 49 8.01 0.59 -2.19
CA LYS A 49 8.58 0.97 -0.89
C LYS A 49 7.89 2.24 -0.42
N PHE A 50 7.38 2.25 0.80
CA PHE A 50 6.71 3.42 1.36
C PHE A 50 6.86 3.48 2.87
N SER A 51 6.58 4.64 3.44
CA SER A 51 6.39 4.82 4.87
C SER A 51 5.02 5.35 5.19
N THR A 52 4.56 5.07 6.40
CA THR A 52 3.41 5.74 6.99
C THR A 52 3.86 6.50 8.21
N LYS A 53 3.26 7.68 8.42
CA LYS A 53 3.32 8.41 9.68
C LYS A 53 2.03 8.16 10.43
N ASN A 54 2.09 7.46 11.55
CA ASN A 54 0.92 7.06 12.32
C ASN A 54 0.82 7.91 13.60
N TRP A 55 -0.40 8.18 14.05
CA TRP A 55 -0.68 8.80 15.34
C TRP A 55 -0.91 7.71 16.39
N VAL A 56 0.02 7.56 17.32
CA VAL A 56 -0.01 6.50 18.33
C VAL A 56 0.19 7.14 19.70
N GLY A 57 -0.81 7.01 20.58
CA GLY A 57 -0.65 7.43 21.99
C GLY A 57 -0.33 8.91 22.24
N GLY A 58 -0.61 9.81 21.28
CA GLY A 58 -0.28 11.23 21.39
C GLY A 58 1.06 11.63 20.75
N GLU A 59 1.75 10.69 20.10
CA GLU A 59 2.98 10.90 19.37
C GLU A 59 2.84 10.47 17.91
N ALA A 60 3.76 10.95 17.07
CA ALA A 60 3.84 10.54 15.67
C ALA A 60 4.94 9.49 15.50
N GLU A 61 4.57 8.29 15.07
CA GLU A 61 5.46 7.16 14.82
C GLU A 61 5.62 6.93 13.31
N MET A 62 6.82 6.53 12.88
CA MET A 62 7.12 6.25 11.48
C MET A 62 7.30 4.74 11.29
N HIS A 63 6.56 4.18 10.32
CA HIS A 63 6.70 2.78 9.90
C HIS A 63 7.15 2.72 8.45
N TYR A 64 7.90 1.68 8.08
CA TYR A 64 8.41 1.49 6.72
C TYR A 64 7.98 0.14 6.19
N TYR A 65 7.69 0.08 4.90
CA TYR A 65 7.11 -1.07 4.27
C TYR A 65 7.73 -1.29 2.89
N GLU A 66 7.98 -2.55 2.56
CA GLU A 66 8.35 -2.96 1.20
C GLU A 66 7.64 -4.24 0.79
N GLY A 67 7.43 -4.40 -0.52
CA GLY A 67 6.84 -5.62 -1.05
C GLY A 67 6.21 -5.40 -2.41
N THR A 68 5.18 -6.18 -2.71
CA THR A 68 4.52 -6.16 -4.01
C THR A 68 3.02 -5.97 -3.92
N TRP A 69 2.48 -5.26 -4.92
CA TRP A 69 1.07 -5.20 -5.22
C TRP A 69 0.78 -5.97 -6.50
N LEU A 70 -0.06 -6.99 -6.38
CA LEU A 70 -0.66 -7.66 -7.53
C LEU A 70 -1.90 -6.88 -7.94
N THR A 71 -2.03 -6.63 -9.24
CA THR A 71 -3.15 -5.91 -9.84
C THR A 71 -3.85 -6.74 -10.89
N VAL A 72 -5.12 -6.44 -11.12
CA VAL A 72 -5.93 -7.00 -12.19
C VAL A 72 -6.52 -5.87 -13.02
N LEU A 73 -6.63 -6.07 -14.33
CA LEU A 73 -7.27 -5.09 -15.22
C LEU A 73 -8.78 -5.31 -15.21
N GLU A 74 -9.53 -4.39 -14.61
CA GLU A 74 -10.99 -4.39 -14.57
C GLU A 74 -11.49 -3.07 -15.14
N ASP A 75 -12.44 -3.12 -16.07
CA ASP A 75 -13.05 -1.93 -16.68
C ASP A 75 -12.03 -0.94 -17.28
N GLY A 76 -10.89 -1.46 -17.76
CA GLY A 76 -9.81 -0.64 -18.33
C GLY A 76 -8.90 0.05 -17.30
N VAL A 77 -9.10 -0.19 -15.99
CA VAL A 77 -8.30 0.35 -14.89
C VAL A 77 -7.61 -0.80 -14.15
N TYR A 78 -6.33 -0.62 -13.81
CA TYR A 78 -5.64 -1.57 -12.93
C TYR A 78 -6.13 -1.38 -11.50
N LYS A 79 -6.73 -2.42 -10.94
CA LYS A 79 -7.22 -2.46 -9.56
C LYS A 79 -6.34 -3.38 -8.71
N MET A 80 -6.17 -3.04 -7.44
CA MET A 80 -5.40 -3.83 -6.48
C MET A 80 -6.15 -5.12 -6.16
N LEU A 81 -5.47 -6.25 -6.39
CA LEU A 81 -5.99 -7.59 -6.15
C LEU A 81 -5.48 -8.16 -4.83
N GLU A 82 -4.17 -8.08 -4.62
CA GLU A 82 -3.52 -8.62 -3.43
C GLU A 82 -2.27 -7.79 -3.12
N ALA A 83 -1.92 -7.71 -1.84
CA ALA A 83 -0.71 -7.08 -1.38
C ALA A 83 0.12 -8.07 -0.56
N ASP A 84 1.38 -8.25 -0.95
CA ASP A 84 2.39 -8.96 -0.18
C ASP A 84 3.42 -7.92 0.28
N ILE A 85 3.11 -7.27 1.40
CA ILE A 85 3.91 -6.18 1.98
C ILE A 85 4.39 -6.61 3.36
N LEU A 86 5.67 -6.35 3.63
CA LEU A 86 6.31 -6.59 4.91
C LEU A 86 6.73 -5.26 5.53
N GLU A 87 6.62 -5.17 6.86
CA GLU A 87 7.16 -4.05 7.64
C GLU A 87 8.68 -4.19 7.81
N VAL A 88 9.39 -3.09 7.59
CA VAL A 88 10.83 -2.96 7.75
C VAL A 88 11.09 -2.11 9.00
N GLY A 89 11.46 -2.74 10.12
CA GLY A 89 11.48 -2.05 11.42
C GLY A 89 12.55 -0.95 11.56
N SER A 90 13.69 -1.06 10.89
CA SER A 90 14.76 -0.05 10.96
C SER A 90 15.58 -0.06 9.66
N PRO A 91 15.02 0.48 8.56
CA PRO A 91 15.73 0.50 7.28
C PRO A 91 17.02 1.32 7.38
N GLY A 92 18.10 0.80 6.82
CA GLY A 92 19.33 1.57 6.63
C GLY A 92 19.19 2.58 5.50
N TRP A 93 20.23 3.40 5.31
CA TRP A 93 20.24 4.46 4.31
C TRP A 93 20.02 3.93 2.89
N GLU A 94 20.65 2.80 2.56
CA GLU A 94 20.55 2.09 1.28
C GLU A 94 19.11 1.76 0.88
N TRP A 95 18.25 1.42 1.85
CA TRP A 95 16.87 1.06 1.58
C TRP A 95 16.09 2.17 0.88
N PHE A 96 16.41 3.44 1.19
CA PHE A 96 15.76 4.63 0.64
C PHE A 96 16.20 5.00 -0.78
N TYR A 97 17.37 4.52 -1.23
CA TYR A 97 17.98 4.94 -2.49
C TYR A 97 18.17 3.79 -3.50
N GLU A 98 17.97 2.54 -3.07
CA GLU A 98 17.95 1.35 -3.92
C GLU A 98 16.60 1.06 -4.60
#